data_AF-A0A7X1MD02-F1
#
_entry.id   AF-A0A7X1MD02-F1
#
_cell.length_a   1.000
_cell.length_b   1.000
_cell.length_c   1.000
_cell.angle_alpha   90.00
_cell.angle_beta   90.00
_cell.angle_gamma   90.00
#
_symmetry.space_group_name_H-M   'P 1'
#
loop_
_entity.id
_entity.type
_entity.pdbx_description
1 polymer ?
#
loop_
_entity_poly.entity_id
_entity_poly.type
_entity_poly.pdbx_seq_one_letter_code
_entity_poly.pdbx_strand_id
1 'polypeptide(L)'
;MAGETKTHDERLRDLEAEAFRTGRTLAEHGEQLGEIREQQATAFGNIDSLANAVGAPGDRTITLRLDVIERVLFALARAQNIDPDALD
;
A
#
# COMPACT_ATOMS: atom_id res chain seq x y z
N MET A 1 59.10 5.46 16.41
CA MET A 1 58.20 6.08 15.41
C MET A 1 57.60 5.08 14.41
N ALA A 2 58.23 3.95 14.08
CA ALA A 2 57.67 2.97 13.13
C ALA A 2 56.52 2.08 13.67
N GLY A 3 56.34 2.00 15.00
CA GLY A 3 55.26 1.22 15.63
C GLY A 3 53.90 1.92 15.62
N GLU A 4 53.87 3.23 15.91
CA GLU A 4 52.64 4.04 15.92
C GLU A 4 52.01 4.17 14.53
N THR A 5 52.82 4.30 13.48
CA THR A 5 52.33 4.35 12.10
C THR A 5 51.68 3.04 11.67
N LYS A 6 52.20 1.90 12.15
CA LYS A 6 51.65 0.57 11.88
C LYS A 6 50.28 0.38 12.54
N THR A 7 50.13 0.88 13.77
CA THR A 7 48.84 0.87 14.50
C THR A 7 47.81 1.84 13.90
N HIS A 8 48.27 2.95 13.31
CA HIS A 8 47.39 3.90 12.61
C HIS A 8 46.86 3.30 11.29
N ASP A 9 47.71 2.59 10.55
CA ASP A 9 47.33 1.93 9.30
C ASP A 9 46.31 0.80 9.54
N GLU A 10 46.47 0.04 10.62
CA GLU A 10 45.50 -0.99 11.04
C GLU A 10 44.13 -0.38 11.40
N ARG A 11 44.12 0.69 12.20
CA ARG A 11 42.86 1.40 12.55
C ARG A 11 42.17 2.00 11.33
N LEU A 12 42.94 2.50 10.37
CA LEU A 12 42.39 3.04 9.13
C LEU A 12 41.70 1.95 8.32
N ARG A 13 42.32 0.77 8.18
CA ARG A 13 41.72 -0.37 7.48
C ARG A 13 40.47 -0.90 8.18
N ASP A 14 40.47 -0.95 9.51
CA ASP A 14 39.29 -1.36 10.27
C ASP A 14 38.12 -0.38 10.07
N LEU A 15 38.41 0.93 10.05
CA LEU A 15 37.42 1.97 9.80
C LEU A 15 36.87 1.90 8.36
N GLU A 16 37.73 1.65 7.37
CA GLU A 16 37.31 1.45 5.98
C GLU A 16 36.42 0.20 5.83
N ALA A 17 36.78 -0.90 6.50
CA ALA A 17 36.00 -2.12 6.49
C ALA A 17 34.65 -1.96 7.21
N GLU A 18 34.59 -1.14 8.26
CA GLU A 18 33.34 -0.76 8.93
C GLU A 18 32.47 0.12 8.04
N ALA A 19 33.02 1.17 7.45
CA ALA A 19 32.31 2.05 6.52
C ALA A 19 31.73 1.28 5.33
N PHE A 20 32.46 0.30 4.80
CA PHE A 20 31.97 -0.56 3.72
C PHE A 20 30.82 -1.46 4.17
N ARG A 21 30.88 -2.02 5.38
CA ARG A 21 29.77 -2.81 5.96
C ARG A 21 28.54 -1.94 6.18
N THR A 22 28.71 -0.75 6.76
CA THR A 22 27.63 0.22 6.96
C THR A 22 27.00 0.64 5.64
N GLY A 23 27.81 0.91 4.61
CA GLY A 23 27.32 1.25 3.27
C GLY A 23 26.45 0.15 2.66
N ARG A 24 26.82 -1.12 2.85
CA ARG A 24 26.01 -2.26 2.40
C ARG A 24 24.69 -2.36 3.13
N THR A 25 24.69 -2.23 4.45
CA THR A 25 23.46 -2.24 5.27
C THR A 25 22.54 -1.08 4.88
N LEU A 26 23.07 0.10 4.58
CA LEU A 26 22.27 1.22 4.10
C LEU A 26 21.63 0.94 2.73
N ALA A 27 22.34 0.25 1.83
CA ALA A 27 21.78 -0.17 0.55
C ALA A 27 20.63 -1.18 0.73
N GLU A 28 20.82 -2.18 1.59
CA GLU A 28 19.77 -3.16 1.95
C GLU A 28 18.52 -2.49 2.55
N HIS A 29 18.70 -1.53 3.46
CA HIS A 29 17.58 -0.75 3.99
C HIS A 29 16.92 0.12 2.92
N GLY A 30 17.69 0.66 1.97
CA GLY A 30 17.16 1.41 0.84
C GLY A 30 16.24 0.58 -0.05
N GLU A 31 16.63 -0.67 -0.33
CA GLU A 31 15.80 -1.64 -1.06
C GLU A 31 14.52 -1.96 -0.29
N GLN A 32 14.61 -2.27 1.01
CA GLN A 32 13.44 -2.53 1.86
C GLN A 32 12.46 -1.34 1.91
N LEU A 33 12.96 -0.11 2.00
CA LEU A 33 12.11 1.09 1.94
C LEU A 33 11.44 1.26 0.57
N GLY A 34 12.10 0.82 -0.51
CA GLY A 34 11.52 0.73 -1.85
C GLY A 34 10.34 -0.23 -1.89
N GLU A 35 10.52 -1.44 -1.37
CA GLU A 35 9.45 -2.46 -1.28
C GLU A 35 8.26 -1.96 -0.45
N ILE A 36 8.52 -1.34 0.71
CA ILE A 36 7.46 -0.76 1.55
C ILE A 36 6.68 0.30 0.78
N ARG A 37 7.35 1.13 -0.01
CA ARG A 37 6.68 2.17 -0.82
C ARG A 37 5.77 1.57 -1.89
N GLU A 38 6.21 0.51 -2.57
CA GLU A 38 5.39 -0.20 -3.56
C GLU A 38 4.17 -0.88 -2.92
N GLN A 39 4.38 -1.50 -1.75
CA GLN A 39 3.29 -2.09 -0.96
C GLN A 39 2.27 -1.02 -0.52
N GLN A 40 2.74 0.15 -0.07
CA GLN A 40 1.87 1.27 0.30
C GLN A 40 1.09 1.82 -0.88
N ALA A 41 1.73 2.02 -2.03
CA ALA A 41 1.06 2.48 -3.26
C ALA A 41 -0.05 1.50 -3.67
N THR A 42 0.23 0.20 -3.59
CA THR A 42 -0.75 -0.86 -3.85
C THR A 42 -1.90 -0.83 -2.84
N ALA A 43 -1.59 -0.70 -1.55
CA ALA A 43 -2.61 -0.65 -0.49
C ALA A 43 -3.53 0.56 -0.65
N PHE A 44 -2.99 1.74 -0.95
CA PHE A 44 -3.80 2.93 -1.21
C PHE A 44 -4.66 2.79 -2.47
N GLY A 45 -4.11 2.23 -3.56
CA GLY A 45 -4.90 1.93 -4.77
C GLY A 45 -6.05 0.95 -4.51
N ASN A 46 -5.84 -0.04 -3.64
CA ASN A 46 -6.89 -0.97 -3.22
C ASN A 46 -7.96 -0.27 -2.36
N ILE A 47 -7.56 0.64 -1.47
CA ILE A 47 -8.49 1.46 -0.68
C ILE A 47 -9.33 2.34 -1.60
N ASP A 48 -8.73 2.99 -2.60
CA ASP A 48 -9.46 3.81 -3.58
C ASP A 48 -10.43 2.96 -4.43
N SER A 49 -9.99 1.77 -4.85
CA SER A 49 -10.85 0.83 -5.57
C SER A 49 -12.03 0.37 -4.72
N LEU A 50 -11.79 0.08 -3.44
CA LEU A 50 -12.85 -0.26 -2.47
C LEU A 50 -13.79 0.93 -2.24
N ALA A 51 -13.26 2.14 -2.09
CA ALA A 51 -14.03 3.36 -1.95
C ALA A 51 -14.92 3.60 -3.18
N ASN A 52 -14.43 3.34 -4.39
CA ASN A 52 -15.22 3.42 -5.61
C ASN A 52 -16.30 2.32 -5.68
N ALA A 53 -15.97 1.09 -5.30
CA ALA A 53 -16.88 -0.06 -5.32
C ALA A 53 -18.00 0.06 -4.28
N VAL A 54 -17.67 0.53 -3.07
CA VAL A 54 -18.61 0.75 -1.96
C VAL A 54 -19.32 2.10 -2.10
N GLY A 55 -18.83 2.99 -2.96
CA GLY A 55 -19.33 4.36 -3.10
C GLY A 55 -19.06 5.18 -1.85
N ALA A 56 -17.81 5.59 -1.63
CA ALA A 56 -17.45 6.45 -0.51
C ALA A 56 -18.22 7.78 -0.55
N PRO A 57 -18.58 8.35 0.62
CA PRO A 57 -19.88 8.96 0.88
C PRO A 57 -20.03 10.41 0.40
N GLY A 58 -19.00 10.98 -0.22
CA GLY A 58 -18.90 12.41 -0.52
C GLY A 58 -19.47 12.85 -1.86
N ASP A 59 -19.32 12.01 -2.90
CA ASP A 59 -19.52 12.46 -4.29
C ASP A 59 -20.81 11.96 -4.95
N ARG A 60 -21.46 10.94 -4.37
CA ARG A 60 -22.77 10.48 -4.87
C ARG A 60 -23.88 11.14 -4.07
N THR A 61 -24.71 11.91 -4.79
CA THR A 61 -25.98 12.42 -4.27
C THR A 61 -26.82 11.26 -3.71
N ILE A 62 -27.66 11.55 -2.72
CA ILE A 62 -28.59 10.56 -2.14
C ILE A 62 -29.38 9.82 -3.24
N THR A 63 -29.76 10.51 -4.32
CA THR A 63 -30.44 9.93 -5.48
C THR A 63 -29.64 8.81 -6.15
N LEU A 64 -28.32 8.98 -6.35
CA LEU A 64 -27.47 7.96 -6.96
C LEU A 64 -27.26 6.75 -6.05
N ARG A 65 -27.28 6.97 -4.73
CA ARG A 65 -27.22 5.87 -3.75
C ARG A 65 -28.53 5.06 -3.76
N LEU A 66 -29.67 5.75 -3.85
CA LEU A 66 -30.99 5.11 -3.92
C LEU A 66 -31.18 4.33 -5.23
N ASP A 67 -30.74 4.85 -6.38
CA ASP A 67 -30.80 4.13 -7.68
C ASP A 67 -29.99 2.83 -7.67
N VAL A 68 -28.80 2.83 -7.05
CA VAL A 68 -27.99 1.60 -6.92
C VAL A 68 -28.66 0.60 -5.97
N ILE A 69 -29.21 1.06 -4.85
CA ILE A 69 -29.93 0.20 -3.91
C ILE A 69 -31.15 -0.42 -4.59
N GLU A 70 -31.92 0.37 -5.32
CA GLU A 70 -33.09 -0.10 -6.09
C GLU A 70 -32.70 -1.19 -7.09
N ARG A 71 -31.65 -0.98 -7.89
CA ARG A 71 -31.17 -1.99 -8.85
C ARG A 71 -30.73 -3.29 -8.18
N VAL A 72 -30.06 -3.20 -7.04
CA VAL A 72 -29.63 -4.38 -6.27
C VAL A 72 -30.84 -5.14 -5.72
N LEU A 73 -31.84 -4.43 -5.19
CA LEU A 73 -33.07 -5.03 -4.70
C LEU A 73 -33.88 -5.70 -5.82
N PHE A 74 -33.96 -5.08 -6.99
CA PHE A 74 -34.56 -5.68 -8.19
C PHE A 74 -33.86 -6.96 -8.63
N ALA A 75 -32.52 -6.93 -8.71
CA ALA A 75 -31.72 -8.10 -9.08
C ALA A 75 -31.89 -9.25 -8.08
N LEU A 76 -31.95 -8.91 -6.78
CA LEU A 76 -32.16 -9.85 -5.70
C LEU A 76 -33.56 -10.48 -5.73
N ALA A 77 -34.60 -9.68 -5.99
CA ALA A 77 -35.98 -10.16 -6.16
C ALA A 77 -36.07 -11.15 -7.34
N ARG A 78 -35.48 -10.78 -8.48
CA ARG A 78 -35.41 -11.65 -9.67
C ARG A 78 -34.68 -12.96 -9.38
N ALA A 79 -33.56 -12.92 -8.66
CA ALA A 79 -32.81 -14.12 -8.27
C ALA A 79 -33.61 -15.04 -7.31
N GLN A 80 -34.51 -14.46 -6.52
CA GLN A 80 -35.43 -15.19 -5.63
C GLN A 80 -36.76 -15.55 -6.31
N ASN A 81 -36.90 -15.30 -7.61
CA ASN A 81 -38.12 -15.49 -8.39
C ASN A 81 -39.34 -14.75 -7.79
N ILE A 82 -39.07 -13.61 -7.14
CA ILE A 82 -40.06 -12.66 -6.65
C ILE A 82 -40.24 -11.62 -7.75
N ASP A 83 -41.49 -11.34 -8.11
CA ASP A 83 -41.81 -10.27 -9.05
C ASP A 83 -41.65 -8.91 -8.37
N PRO A 84 -40.63 -8.11 -8.74
CA PRO A 84 -40.41 -6.80 -8.13
C PRO A 84 -41.47 -5.78 -8.55
N ASP A 85 -42.23 -6.06 -9.62
CA ASP A 85 -43.25 -5.18 -10.18
C ASP A 85 -44.65 -5.48 -9.59
N ALA A 86 -44.76 -6.44 -8.67
CA ALA A 86 -46.03 -6.90 -8.09
C ALA A 86 -46.59 -6.01 -6.96
N LEU A 87 -46.00 -4.85 -6.70
CA LEU A 87 -46.38 -3.93 -5.60
C LEU A 87 -47.08 -2.64 -6.07
N ASP A 88 -47.64 -2.61 -7.28
CA ASP A 88 -48.61 -1.57 -7.70
C ASP A 88 -50.01 -1.78 -7.08
#